data_AF-A0A2H4I9F3-F1
#
_entry.id   AF-A0A2H4I9F3-F1
#
_cell.length_a   1.000
_cell.length_b   1.000
_cell.length_c   1.000
_cell.angle_alpha   90.00
_cell.angle_beta   90.00
_cell.angle_gamma   90.00
#
_symmetry.space_group_name_H-M   'P 1'
#
loop_
_entity.id
_entity.type
_entity.pdbx_description
1 polymer ?
#
loop_
_entity_poly.entity_id
_entity_poly.type
_entity_poly.pdbx_seq_one_letter_code
_entity_poly.pdbx_strand_id
1 'polypeptide(L)'
;MPTLAEQGVTGLEVEGWQGFTVRAGTPEPVIRALNAAYLKAIAPAEIKRKLGEAGIDPVGGTPEQFTGYIQAETVKWRGVVRERGIKAE
;
A
#
# COMPACT_ATOMS: atom_id res chain seq x y z
N MET A 1 -0.67 14.68 15.72
CA MET A 1 0.30 13.93 16.55
C MET A 1 1.59 13.85 15.77
N PRO A 2 2.75 14.16 16.36
CA PRO A 2 4.02 14.06 15.65
C PRO A 2 4.36 12.61 15.31
N THR A 3 4.98 12.38 14.17
CA THR A 3 5.47 11.06 13.74
C THR A 3 6.60 10.58 14.65
N LEU A 4 6.95 9.29 14.57
CA LEU A 4 8.12 8.74 15.28
C LEU A 4 9.43 9.38 14.81
N ALA A 5 9.52 9.72 13.51
CA ALA A 5 10.66 10.42 12.93
C ALA A 5 10.81 11.83 13.53
N GLU A 6 9.71 12.58 13.68
CA GLU A 6 9.70 13.90 14.35
C GLU A 6 10.07 13.81 15.85
N GLN A 7 9.97 12.61 16.44
CA GLN A 7 10.37 12.33 17.82
C GLN A 7 11.80 11.75 17.92
N GLY A 8 12.55 11.72 16.81
CA GLY A 8 13.95 11.27 16.78
C GLY A 8 14.15 9.77 16.63
N VAL A 9 13.08 9.00 16.42
CA VAL A 9 13.17 7.57 16.09
C VAL A 9 13.30 7.42 14.58
N THR A 10 14.53 7.14 14.12
CA THR A 10 14.84 7.00 12.70
C THR A 10 14.80 5.54 12.26
N GLY A 11 14.50 5.30 10.98
CA GLY A 11 14.45 3.96 10.39
C GLY A 11 13.21 3.13 10.75
N LEU A 12 12.25 3.71 11.49
CA LEU A 12 10.98 3.08 11.82
C LEU A 12 9.82 3.89 11.23
N GLU A 13 9.30 3.41 10.12
CA GLU A 13 8.09 3.92 9.47
C GLU A 13 7.14 2.74 9.25
N VAL A 14 6.00 2.79 9.95
CA VAL A 14 4.97 1.77 9.94
C VAL A 14 3.67 2.45 9.56
N GLU A 15 3.33 2.33 8.29
CA GLU A 15 2.08 2.80 7.75
C GLU A 15 1.24 1.60 7.31
N GLY A 16 -0.04 1.61 7.69
CA GLY A 16 -1.01 0.66 7.17
C GLY A 16 -1.32 1.01 5.72
N TRP A 17 -1.23 0.04 4.82
CA TRP A 17 -1.54 0.24 3.41
C TRP A 17 -2.65 -0.70 2.95
N GLN A 18 -3.30 -0.29 1.87
CA GLN A 18 -4.41 -1.00 1.25
C GLN A 18 -4.20 -0.96 -0.26
N GLY A 19 -4.72 -1.96 -0.96
CA GLY A 19 -4.74 -1.94 -2.42
C GLY A 19 -5.43 -3.15 -3.02
N PHE A 20 -5.52 -3.17 -4.34
CA PHE A 20 -6.22 -4.20 -5.09
C PHE A 20 -5.24 -5.20 -5.70
N THR A 21 -5.60 -6.48 -5.63
CA THR A 21 -4.86 -7.56 -6.29
C THR A 21 -5.80 -8.35 -7.19
N VAL A 22 -5.22 -9.03 -8.18
CA VAL A 22 -5.94 -9.90 -9.10
C VAL A 22 -5.35 -11.31 -9.03
N ARG A 23 -6.07 -12.29 -9.59
CA ARG A 23 -5.60 -13.67 -9.65
C ARG A 23 -4.28 -13.77 -10.43
N ALA A 24 -3.38 -14.63 -9.98
CA ALA A 24 -2.19 -14.99 -10.74
C ALA A 24 -2.56 -15.49 -12.15
N GLY A 25 -1.84 -15.02 -13.17
CA GLY A 25 -2.10 -15.33 -14.57
C GLY A 25 -3.18 -14.48 -15.24
N THR A 26 -3.71 -13.45 -14.56
CA THR A 26 -4.59 -12.46 -15.21
C THR A 26 -3.84 -11.80 -16.39
N PRO A 27 -4.44 -11.75 -17.60
CA PRO A 27 -3.76 -11.15 -18.76
C PRO A 27 -3.43 -9.67 -18.54
N GLU A 28 -2.26 -9.24 -19.02
CA GLU A 28 -1.77 -7.87 -18.85
C GLU A 28 -2.78 -6.80 -19.31
N PRO A 29 -3.48 -6.93 -20.47
CA PRO A 29 -4.47 -5.93 -20.88
C PRO A 29 -5.59 -5.73 -19.86
N VAL A 30 -6.00 -6.79 -19.16
CA VAL A 30 -7.03 -6.72 -18.11
C VAL A 30 -6.50 -5.97 -16.89
N ILE A 31 -5.25 -6.25 -16.49
CA ILE A 31 -4.58 -5.56 -15.38
C ILE A 31 -4.50 -4.04 -15.69
N ARG A 32 -4.08 -3.68 -16.89
CA ARG A 32 -3.98 -2.28 -17.34
C ARG A 32 -5.34 -1.59 -17.31
N ALA A 33 -6.39 -2.26 -17.80
CA ALA A 33 -7.74 -1.72 -17.79
C ALA A 33 -8.27 -1.47 -16.36
N LEU A 34 -8.05 -2.42 -15.44
CA LEU A 34 -8.42 -2.27 -14.03
C LEU A 34 -7.64 -1.15 -13.35
N ASN A 35 -6.33 -1.04 -13.60
CA ASN A 35 -5.53 0.06 -13.06
C ASN A 35 -6.04 1.42 -13.56
N ALA A 36 -6.32 1.54 -14.85
CA ALA A 36 -6.86 2.77 -15.42
C ALA A 36 -8.23 3.14 -14.81
N ALA A 37 -9.08 2.15 -14.53
CA ALA A 37 -10.36 2.36 -13.85
C ALA A 37 -10.17 2.81 -12.39
N TYR A 38 -9.23 2.19 -11.66
CA TYR A 38 -8.88 2.59 -10.30
C TYR A 38 -8.39 4.04 -10.23
N LEU A 39 -7.43 4.43 -11.09
CA LEU A 39 -6.91 5.79 -11.14
C LEU A 39 -7.99 6.83 -11.41
N LYS A 40 -8.94 6.51 -12.31
CA LYS A 40 -10.11 7.36 -12.57
C LYS A 40 -11.04 7.46 -11.35
N ALA A 41 -11.24 6.36 -10.63
CA ALA A 41 -12.14 6.32 -9.48
C ALA A 41 -11.63 7.18 -8.30
N ILE A 42 -10.30 7.21 -8.07
CA ILE A 42 -9.69 7.98 -6.96
C ILE A 42 -9.36 9.44 -7.32
N ALA A 43 -9.48 9.83 -8.59
CA ALA A 43 -9.15 11.17 -9.05
C ALA A 43 -10.07 12.29 -8.52
N PRO A 44 -11.40 12.13 -8.39
CA PRO A 44 -12.29 13.20 -7.99
C PRO A 44 -11.96 13.75 -6.60
N ALA A 45 -11.97 15.08 -6.47
CA ALA A 45 -11.64 15.76 -5.21
C ALA A 45 -12.53 15.30 -4.04
N GLU A 46 -13.81 15.04 -4.30
CA GLU A 46 -14.74 14.55 -3.29
C GLU A 46 -14.37 13.14 -2.78
N ILE A 47 -13.86 12.27 -3.65
CA ILE A 47 -13.40 10.93 -3.25
C ILE A 47 -12.14 11.05 -2.41
N LYS A 48 -11.18 11.88 -2.84
CA LYS A 48 -9.96 12.15 -2.07
C LYS A 48 -10.27 12.73 -0.69
N ARG A 49 -11.22 13.67 -0.61
CA ARG A 49 -11.68 14.26 0.64
C ARG A 49 -12.26 13.20 1.59
N LYS A 50 -13.19 12.37 1.11
CA LYS A 50 -13.79 11.30 1.93
C LYS A 50 -12.77 10.27 2.41
N LEU A 51 -11.81 9.90 1.56
CA LEU A 51 -10.72 9.01 1.94
C LEU A 51 -9.82 9.65 3.00
N GLY A 52 -9.45 10.92 2.81
CA GLY A 52 -8.68 11.68 3.80
C GLY A 52 -9.40 11.82 5.15
N GLU A 53 -10.71 12.03 5.15
CA GLU A 53 -11.54 12.02 6.37
C GLU A 53 -11.56 10.67 7.09
N ALA A 54 -11.37 9.58 6.34
CA ALA A 54 -11.20 8.23 6.87
C ALA A 54 -9.73 7.91 7.24
N GLY A 55 -8.82 8.87 7.14
CA GLY A 55 -7.38 8.68 7.41
C GLY A 55 -6.63 7.91 6.31
N ILE A 56 -7.19 7.83 5.10
CA ILE A 56 -6.59 7.17 3.95
C ILE A 56 -6.06 8.22 2.99
N ASP A 57 -4.77 8.17 2.68
CA ASP A 57 -4.20 8.95 1.58
C ASP A 57 -4.30 8.14 0.27
N PRO A 58 -5.13 8.55 -0.69
CA PRO A 58 -5.28 7.82 -1.96
C PRO A 58 -4.04 7.97 -2.84
N VAL A 59 -3.25 6.90 -2.91
CA VAL A 59 -2.09 6.82 -3.78
C VAL A 59 -2.43 6.09 -5.08
N GLY A 60 -1.95 6.63 -6.20
CA GLY A 60 -2.00 6.00 -7.51
C GLY A 60 -0.63 5.48 -7.95
N GLY A 61 -0.58 4.76 -9.06
CA GLY A 61 0.67 4.28 -9.63
C GLY A 61 0.47 3.29 -10.76
N THR A 62 1.53 2.60 -11.12
CA THR A 62 1.49 1.46 -12.04
C THR A 62 1.36 0.15 -11.28
N PRO A 63 0.80 -0.91 -11.90
CA PRO A 63 0.78 -2.26 -11.33
C PRO A 63 2.17 -2.75 -10.89
N GLU A 64 3.22 -2.39 -11.63
CA GLU A 64 4.61 -2.75 -11.34
C GLU A 64 5.11 -2.06 -10.08
N GLN A 65 4.82 -0.76 -9.92
CA GLN A 65 5.19 -0.01 -8.71
C GLN A 65 4.53 -0.64 -7.48
N PHE A 66 3.24 -0.98 -7.56
CA PHE A 66 2.55 -1.60 -6.44
C PHE A 66 3.04 -3.03 -6.16
N THR A 67 3.38 -3.79 -7.21
CA THR A 67 4.02 -5.10 -7.06
C THR A 67 5.36 -4.98 -6.32
N GLY A 68 6.20 -4.02 -6.70
CA GLY A 68 7.47 -3.75 -6.03
C GLY A 68 7.28 -3.37 -4.56
N TYR A 69 6.27 -2.55 -4.27
CA TYR A 69 5.93 -2.16 -2.90
C TYR A 69 5.50 -3.36 -2.03
N ILE A 70 4.61 -4.22 -2.53
CA ILE A 70 4.20 -5.44 -1.82
C ILE A 70 5.40 -6.35 -1.52
N GLN A 71 6.31 -6.50 -2.48
CA GLN A 71 7.53 -7.29 -2.31
C GLN A 71 8.43 -6.71 -1.21
N ALA A 72 8.67 -5.40 -1.23
CA ALA A 72 9.47 -4.71 -0.23
C ALA A 72 8.87 -4.85 1.18
N GLU A 73 7.56 -4.61 1.33
CA GLU A 73 6.87 -4.77 2.60
C GLU A 73 6.90 -6.22 3.09
N THR A 74 6.71 -7.19 2.19
CA THR A 74 6.81 -8.62 2.52
C THR A 74 8.19 -8.97 3.05
N VAL A 75 9.27 -8.47 2.44
CA VAL A 75 10.64 -8.69 2.91
C VAL A 75 10.85 -8.06 4.28
N LYS A 76 10.44 -6.80 4.47
CA LYS A 76 10.53 -6.07 5.75
C LYS A 76 9.86 -6.85 6.88
N TRP A 77 8.58 -7.17 6.72
CA TRP A 77 7.79 -7.80 7.78
C TRP A 77 8.17 -9.26 8.01
N ARG A 78 8.58 -10.00 6.97
CA ARG A 78 9.14 -11.35 7.16
C ARG A 78 10.40 -11.34 8.02
N GLY A 79 11.26 -10.33 7.87
CA GLY A 79 12.43 -10.15 8.72
C GLY A 79 12.06 -10.01 10.19
N VAL A 80 11.15 -9.07 10.49
CA VAL A 80 10.65 -8.81 11.85
C VAL A 80 10.03 -10.06 12.48
N VAL A 81 9.15 -10.75 11.74
CA VAL A 81 8.49 -11.98 12.23
C VAL A 81 9.49 -13.06 12.60
N ARG A 82 10.52 -13.27 11.75
CA ARG A 82 11.55 -14.29 11.98
C ARG A 82 12.46 -13.95 13.15
N GLU A 83 12.94 -12.72 13.22
CA GLU A 83 13.85 -12.26 14.30
C GLU A 83 13.18 -12.36 15.68
N ARG A 84 11.88 -12.06 15.74
CA ARG A 84 11.12 -12.00 17.00
C ARG A 84 10.36 -13.28 17.34
N GLY A 85 10.44 -14.31 16.49
CA GLY A 85 9.75 -15.59 16.72
C GLY A 85 8.22 -15.46 16.77
N ILE A 86 7.66 -14.45 16.08
CA ILE A 86 6.22 -14.16 16.08
C ILE A 86 5.49 -15.27 15.31
N LYS A 87 4.37 -15.75 15.86
CA LYS A 87 3.51 -16.77 15.23
C LYS A 87 2.08 -16.24 15.12
N ALA A 88 1.40 -16.60 14.05
CA ALA A 88 -0.06 -16.46 14.00
C ALA A 88 -0.68 -17.50 14.94
N GLU A 89 -1.75 -17.10 15.61
CA GLU A 89 -2.57 -17.97 16.48
C GLU A 89 -3.41 -18.96 15.67
#